data_AF-A0A2M9YHR6-F1
#
_entry.id   AF-A0A2M9YHR6-F1
#
_cell.length_a   1.000
_cell.length_b   1.000
_cell.length_c   1.000
_cell.angle_alpha   90.00
_cell.angle_beta   90.00
_cell.angle_gamma   90.00
#
_symmetry.space_group_name_H-M   'P 1'
#
loop_
_entity.id
_entity.type
_entity.pdbx_description
1 polymer ?
#
loop_
_entity_poly.entity_id
_entity_poly.type
_entity_poly.pdbx_seq_one_letter_code
_entity_poly.pdbx_strand_id
1 'polypeptide(L)'
;MNKQLSGFFRFLTVIIWIVFAGLSYIKSDPQVWIPTYLTVSLLYSTEWSSYFHDPSRRILIAGLGKSVGIGYFVWGFYNFLDNPKPDLDSEVFKDSMGLVLSSIWLFLLPFFQGRGRS
;
A
#
# COMPACT_ATOMS: atom_id res chain seq x y z
N MET A 1 7.71 -12.34 -13.94
CA MET A 1 7.80 -10.91 -14.29
C MET A 1 9.23 -10.56 -14.63
N ASN A 2 9.48 -9.79 -15.69
CA ASN A 2 10.82 -9.28 -16.01
C ASN A 2 11.32 -8.44 -14.80
N LYS A 3 12.57 -8.63 -14.36
CA LYS A 3 13.16 -7.90 -13.21
C LYS A 3 13.10 -6.38 -13.42
N GLN A 4 13.31 -5.92 -14.66
CA GLN A 4 13.20 -4.49 -15.00
C GLN A 4 11.77 -3.98 -14.85
N LEU A 5 10.77 -4.74 -15.32
CA LEU A 5 9.36 -4.39 -15.19
C LEU A 5 8.93 -4.32 -13.72
N SER A 6 9.34 -5.30 -12.91
CA SER A 6 9.08 -5.29 -11.46
C SER A 6 9.75 -4.11 -10.75
N GLY A 7 10.97 -3.75 -11.15
CA GLY A 7 11.66 -2.57 -10.63
C GLY A 7 10.90 -1.28 -10.94
N PHE A 8 10.45 -1.12 -12.18
CA PHE A 8 9.69 0.04 -12.65
C PHE A 8 8.33 0.17 -11.94
N PHE A 9 7.56 -0.92 -11.81
CA PHE A 9 6.28 -0.90 -11.08
C PHE A 9 6.44 -0.50 -9.62
N ARG A 10 7.47 -1.01 -8.95
CA ARG A 10 7.76 -0.64 -7.55
C ARG A 10 8.10 0.85 -7.44
N PHE A 11 8.91 1.37 -8.36
CA PHE A 11 9.25 2.79 -8.42
C PHE A 11 8.04 3.69 -8.61
N LEU A 12 7.18 3.37 -9.59
CA LEU A 12 5.93 4.11 -9.78
C LEU A 12 5.04 4.05 -8.54
N THR A 13 4.91 2.87 -7.93
CA THR A 13 4.12 2.69 -6.71
C THR A 13 4.61 3.60 -5.58
N VAL A 14 5.92 3.60 -5.31
CA VAL A 14 6.50 4.46 -4.26
C VAL A 14 6.23 5.93 -4.53
N ILE A 15 6.45 6.41 -5.75
CA ILE A 15 6.23 7.83 -6.09
C ILE A 15 4.76 8.20 -5.97
N ILE A 16 3.85 7.41 -6.55
CA ILE A 16 2.41 7.71 -6.54
C ILE A 16 1.89 7.77 -5.09
N TRP A 17 2.30 6.85 -4.22
CA TRP A 17 1.86 6.84 -2.83
C TRP A 17 2.49 7.97 -2.00
N ILE A 18 3.72 8.39 -2.30
CA ILE A 18 4.30 9.61 -1.70
C ILE A 18 3.51 10.86 -2.14
N VAL A 19 3.12 10.95 -3.41
CA VAL A 19 2.29 12.06 -3.89
C VAL A 19 0.94 12.07 -3.20
N PHE A 20 0.29 10.91 -3.04
CA PHE A 20 -0.96 10.81 -2.26
C PHE A 20 -0.77 11.25 -0.81
N ALA A 21 0.31 10.83 -0.14
CA ALA A 21 0.64 11.31 1.20
C ALA A 21 0.79 12.85 1.25
N GLY A 22 1.49 13.44 0.29
CA GLY A 22 1.65 14.89 0.19
C GLY A 22 0.32 15.63 -0.06
N LEU A 23 -0.55 15.08 -0.91
CA LEU A 23 -1.87 15.65 -1.18
C LEU A 23 -2.80 15.56 0.04
N SER A 24 -2.69 14.49 0.84
CA SER A 24 -3.47 14.33 2.07
C SER A 24 -3.15 15.37 3.13
N TYR A 25 -1.95 15.97 3.11
CA TYR A 25 -1.61 17.08 3.99
C TYR A 25 -2.51 18.32 3.78
N ILE A 26 -3.08 18.47 2.58
CA ILE A 26 -3.84 19.66 2.17
C ILE A 26 -5.36 19.45 2.31
N LYS A 27 -5.86 18.21 2.16
CA LYS A 27 -7.29 17.94 1.94
C LYS A 27 -7.96 16.97 2.92
N SER A 28 -7.20 16.16 3.66
CA SER A 28 -7.77 15.01 4.38
C SER A 28 -7.20 14.92 5.79
N ASP A 29 -7.81 14.10 6.66
CA ASP A 29 -7.29 13.83 8.01
C ASP A 29 -5.86 13.27 7.94
N PRO A 30 -4.83 14.12 8.16
CA PRO A 30 -3.46 13.79 7.78
C PRO A 30 -2.88 12.71 8.68
N GLN A 31 -3.46 12.53 9.88
CA GLN A 31 -3.00 11.58 10.88
C GLN A 31 -3.24 10.13 10.46
N VAL A 32 -4.24 9.87 9.61
CA VAL A 32 -4.57 8.53 9.13
C VAL A 32 -3.97 8.29 7.75
N TRP A 33 -4.14 9.27 6.85
CA TRP A 33 -3.84 9.09 5.44
C TRP A 33 -2.35 9.11 5.13
N ILE A 34 -1.59 10.00 5.78
CA ILE A 34 -0.15 10.07 5.57
C ILE A 34 0.52 8.76 5.99
N PRO A 35 0.29 8.22 7.22
CA PRO A 35 0.87 6.93 7.59
C PRO A 35 0.45 5.78 6.69
N THR A 36 -0.82 5.76 6.25
CA THR A 36 -1.35 4.71 5.36
C THR A 36 -0.57 4.66 4.05
N TYR A 37 -0.45 5.80 3.37
CA TYR A 37 0.23 5.88 2.09
C TYR A 37 1.75 5.68 2.23
N LEU A 38 2.36 6.24 3.27
CA LEU A 38 3.78 6.03 3.54
C LEU A 38 4.10 4.57 3.85
N THR A 39 3.20 3.84 4.51
CA THR A 39 3.41 2.41 4.81
C THR A 39 3.54 1.59 3.52
N VAL A 40 2.70 1.85 2.52
CA VAL A 40 2.79 1.20 1.20
C VAL A 40 4.12 1.56 0.54
N SER A 41 4.48 2.85 0.50
CA SER A 41 5.76 3.32 -0.07
C SER A 41 6.97 2.69 0.61
N LEU A 42 6.97 2.60 1.94
CA LEU A 42 8.05 2.01 2.72
C LEU A 42 8.19 0.53 2.41
N LEU A 43 7.10 -0.23 2.45
CA LEU A 43 7.13 -1.67 2.20
C LEU A 43 7.57 -1.99 0.76
N TYR A 44 7.13 -1.22 -0.23
CA TYR A 44 7.58 -1.38 -1.62
C TYR A 44 9.04 -0.99 -1.85
N SER A 45 9.57 -0.01 -1.10
CA SER A 45 10.96 0.43 -1.22
C SER A 45 11.97 -0.49 -0.52
N THR A 46 11.52 -1.37 0.39
CA THR A 46 12.40 -2.37 1.05
C THR A 46 13.24 -3.16 0.03
N GLU A 47 12.66 -3.49 -1.12
CA GLU A 47 13.32 -4.25 -2.18
C GLU A 47 14.48 -3.52 -2.88
N TRP A 48 14.67 -2.22 -2.66
CA TRP A 48 15.84 -1.49 -3.16
C TRP A 48 17.06 -1.64 -2.26
N SER A 49 16.87 -2.00 -1.01
CA SER A 49 17.97 -2.27 -0.09
C SER A 49 18.34 -3.75 -0.14
N SER A 50 19.63 -4.02 -0.36
CA SER A 50 20.20 -5.38 -0.34
C SER A 50 19.97 -6.10 0.99
N TYR A 51 19.81 -5.35 2.08
CA TYR A 51 19.50 -5.88 3.41
C TYR A 51 18.21 -6.71 3.42
N PHE A 52 17.22 -6.37 2.61
CA PHE A 52 15.94 -7.07 2.58
C PHE A 52 15.84 -8.15 1.50
N HIS A 53 16.92 -8.47 0.80
CA HIS A 53 16.91 -9.50 -0.23
C HIS A 53 16.97 -10.94 0.32
N ASP A 54 17.32 -11.08 1.60
CA ASP A 54 17.29 -12.36 2.30
C ASP A 54 15.87 -12.97 2.25
N PRO A 55 15.72 -14.26 1.88
CA PRO A 55 14.42 -14.92 1.78
C PRO A 55 13.59 -14.81 3.06
N SER A 56 14.21 -14.92 4.22
CA SER A 56 13.56 -14.85 5.53
C SER A 56 12.95 -13.47 5.76
N ARG A 57 13.70 -12.42 5.43
CA ARG A 57 13.25 -11.02 5.57
C ARG A 57 12.16 -10.67 4.58
N ARG A 58 12.24 -11.19 3.35
CA ARG A 58 11.16 -11.02 2.35
C ARG A 58 9.85 -11.63 2.82
N ILE A 59 9.88 -12.82 3.40
CA ILE A 59 8.71 -13.48 3.98
C ILE A 59 8.13 -12.63 5.11
N LEU A 60 8.97 -12.09 5.99
CA LEU A 60 8.53 -11.19 7.06
C LEU A 60 7.88 -9.92 6.50
N ILE A 61 8.48 -9.26 5.51
CA ILE A 61 7.92 -8.07 4.85
C ILE A 61 6.59 -8.40 4.18
N ALA A 62 6.50 -9.52 3.47
CA ALA A 62 5.26 -9.99 2.86
C ALA A 62 4.18 -10.26 3.91
N GLY A 63 4.54 -10.86 5.05
CA GLY A 63 3.65 -11.08 6.18
C GLY A 63 3.14 -9.76 6.77
N LEU A 64 4.05 -8.82 7.05
CA LEU A 64 3.72 -7.49 7.55
C LEU A 64 2.79 -6.73 6.60
N GLY A 65 3.12 -6.74 5.30
CA GLY A 65 2.27 -6.14 4.27
C GLY A 65 0.86 -6.72 4.28
N LYS A 66 0.72 -8.05 4.31
CA LYS A 66 -0.60 -8.69 4.39
C LYS A 66 -1.36 -8.33 5.68
N SER A 67 -0.71 -8.36 6.84
CA SER A 67 -1.35 -8.04 8.12
C SER A 67 -1.87 -6.61 8.14
N VAL A 68 -1.04 -5.65 7.71
CA VAL A 68 -1.46 -4.24 7.58
C VAL A 68 -2.56 -4.11 6.53
N GLY A 69 -2.42 -4.79 5.39
CA GLY A 69 -3.43 -4.82 4.33
C GLY A 69 -4.78 -5.31 4.82
N ILE A 70 -4.84 -6.36 5.64
CA ILE A 70 -6.08 -6.83 6.28
C ILE A 70 -6.68 -5.73 7.15
N GLY A 71 -5.87 -5.05 7.97
CA GLY A 71 -6.31 -3.93 8.80
C GLY A 71 -6.95 -2.81 7.95
N TYR A 72 -6.29 -2.39 6.87
CA TYR A 72 -6.82 -1.37 5.96
C TYR A 72 -8.09 -1.83 5.26
N PHE A 73 -8.17 -3.10 4.83
CA PHE A 73 -9.37 -3.64 4.20
C PHE A 73 -10.56 -3.63 5.15
N VAL A 74 -10.38 -4.15 6.36
CA VAL A 74 -11.43 -4.20 7.38
C VAL A 74 -11.90 -2.80 7.71
N TRP A 75 -10.98 -1.85 7.91
CA TRP A 75 -11.34 -0.46 8.20
C TRP A 75 -12.08 0.20 7.02
N GLY A 76 -11.56 0.08 5.80
CA GLY A 76 -12.24 0.62 4.62
C GLY A 76 -13.62 0.00 4.39
N PHE A 77 -13.78 -1.28 4.72
CA PHE A 77 -15.07 -1.96 4.66
C PHE A 77 -16.05 -1.44 5.72
N TYR A 78 -15.60 -1.21 6.97
CA TYR A 78 -16.43 -0.59 8.00
C TYR A 78 -16.88 0.83 7.63
N ASN A 79 -15.96 1.66 7.13
CA ASN A 79 -16.31 3.01 6.67
C ASN A 79 -17.36 2.96 5.53
N PHE A 80 -17.25 1.97 4.64
CA PHE A 80 -18.25 1.77 3.59
C PHE A 80 -19.60 1.34 4.16
N LEU A 81 -19.65 0.49 5.19
CA LEU A 81 -20.91 0.08 5.81
C LEU A 81 -21.62 1.26 6.51
N ASP A 82 -20.86 2.22 7.06
CA ASP A 82 -21.42 3.42 7.68
C ASP A 82 -22.15 4.32 6.67
N ASN A 83 -21.67 4.39 5.43
CA ASN A 83 -22.37 5.05 4.33
C ASN A 83 -22.20 4.28 3.01
N PRO A 84 -23.06 3.28 2.75
CA PRO A 84 -22.88 2.32 1.65
C PRO A 84 -23.22 2.89 0.28
N LYS A 85 -23.45 4.21 0.19
CA LYS A 85 -23.74 4.87 -1.08
C LYS A 85 -22.44 5.05 -1.86
N PRO A 86 -22.34 4.55 -3.10
CA PRO A 86 -21.21 4.79 -3.97
C PRO A 86 -21.29 6.23 -4.50
N ASP A 87 -21.02 7.17 -3.62
CA ASP A 87 -21.04 8.60 -3.88
C ASP A 87 -19.61 9.12 -3.89
N LEU A 88 -19.11 9.43 -5.09
CA LEU A 88 -17.76 9.96 -5.27
C LEU A 88 -17.61 11.35 -4.67
N ASP A 89 -18.67 12.07 -4.34
CA ASP A 89 -18.60 13.34 -3.64
C ASP A 89 -18.44 13.15 -2.12
N SER A 90 -18.85 11.99 -1.59
CA SER A 90 -18.69 11.65 -0.18
C SER A 90 -17.24 11.41 0.21
N GLU A 91 -16.77 12.12 1.25
CA GLU A 91 -15.45 11.92 1.85
C GLU A 91 -15.31 10.49 2.40
N VAL A 92 -16.34 9.96 3.04
CA VAL A 92 -16.35 8.60 3.62
C VAL A 92 -16.15 7.53 2.56
N PHE A 93 -16.77 7.70 1.38
CA PHE A 93 -16.61 6.75 0.28
C PHE A 93 -15.21 6.82 -0.34
N LYS A 94 -14.68 8.04 -0.57
CA LYS A 94 -13.30 8.25 -1.02
C LYS A 94 -12.28 7.64 -0.06
N ASP A 95 -12.53 7.79 1.24
CA ASP A 95 -11.72 7.22 2.30
C ASP A 95 -11.79 5.69 2.30
N SER A 96 -12.98 5.12 2.18
CA SER A 96 -13.14 3.66 2.06
C SER A 96 -12.35 3.11 0.87
N MET A 97 -12.41 3.79 -0.27
CA MET A 97 -11.66 3.42 -1.48
C MET A 97 -10.14 3.53 -1.30
N GLY A 98 -9.64 4.59 -0.66
CA GLY A 98 -8.21 4.77 -0.41
C GLY A 98 -7.60 3.67 0.46
N LEU A 99 -8.33 3.25 1.50
CA LEU A 99 -7.95 2.14 2.39
C LEU A 99 -7.96 0.80 1.65
N VAL A 100 -9.02 0.52 0.88
CA VAL A 100 -9.12 -0.71 0.09
C VAL A 100 -8.04 -0.77 -0.98
N LEU A 101 -7.77 0.33 -1.68
CA LEU A 101 -6.70 0.40 -2.69
C LEU A 101 -5.32 0.15 -2.06
N SER A 102 -5.05 0.77 -0.91
CA SER A 102 -3.81 0.56 -0.16
C SER A 102 -3.67 -0.89 0.30
N SER A 103 -4.77 -1.50 0.76
CA SER A 103 -4.82 -2.93 1.11
C SER A 103 -4.43 -3.82 -0.07
N ILE A 104 -5.09 -3.64 -1.22
CA ILE A 104 -4.82 -4.42 -2.44
C ILE A 104 -3.33 -4.34 -2.80
N TRP A 105 -2.75 -3.13 -2.72
CA TRP A 105 -1.33 -2.94 -2.99
C TRP A 105 -0.43 -3.71 -2.03
N LEU A 106 -0.73 -3.70 -0.74
CA LEU A 106 0.03 -4.48 0.24
C LEU A 106 -0.06 -6.00 0.03
N PHE A 107 -1.21 -6.49 -0.45
CA PHE A 107 -1.37 -7.90 -0.86
C PHE A 107 -0.59 -8.24 -2.12
N LEU A 108 -0.42 -7.27 -3.03
CA LEU A 108 0.34 -7.44 -4.27
C LEU A 108 1.86 -7.38 -4.06
N LEU A 109 2.34 -6.81 -2.95
CA LEU A 109 3.76 -6.66 -2.63
C LEU A 109 4.61 -7.91 -2.92
N PRO A 110 4.22 -9.15 -2.50
CA PRO A 110 5.05 -10.34 -2.71
C PRO A 110 5.24 -10.72 -4.19
N PHE A 111 4.33 -10.31 -5.07
CA PHE A 111 4.46 -10.56 -6.52
C PHE A 111 5.56 -9.72 -7.16
N PHE A 112 5.87 -8.57 -6.55
CA PHE A 112 6.92 -7.65 -6.97
C PHE A 112 8.24 -7.85 -6.20
N GLN A 113 8.25 -8.71 -5.18
CA GLN A 113 9.48 -9.18 -4.56
C GLN A 113 10.13 -10.19 -5.51
N GLY A 114 11.37 -9.92 -5.94
CA GLY A 114 12.03 -10.77 -6.92
C GLY A 114 12.14 -12.20 -6.40
N ARG A 115 11.75 -13.21 -7.21
CA ARG A 115 12.11 -14.61 -6.91
C ARG A 115 13.63 -14.71 -6.98
N GLY A 116 14.27 -14.71 -5.81
CA GLY A 116 15.65 -15.16 -5.68
C GLY A 116 15.71 -16.57 -6.24
N ARG A 117 16.40 -16.73 -7.38
CA ARG A 117 16.98 -18.03 -7.71
C ARG A 117 18.02 -18.27 -6.63
N SER A 118 17.71 -19.19 -5.72
CA SER A 118 18.74 -20.08 -5.19
C SER A 118 19.49 -20.73 -6.34
#